data_AF-A0A8J7IFD6-F1
#
_entry.id   AF-A0A8J7IFD6-F1
#
_cell.length_a   1.000
_cell.length_b   1.000
_cell.length_c   1.000
_cell.angle_alpha   90.00
_cell.angle_beta   90.00
_cell.angle_gamma   90.00
#
_symmetry.space_group_name_H-M   'P 1'
#
loop_
_entity.id
_entity.type
_entity.pdbx_description
1 polymer ?
#
loop_
_entity_poly.entity_id
_entity_poly.type
_entity_poly.pdbx_seq_one_letter_code
_entity_poly.pdbx_strand_id
1 'polypeptide(L)'
;MRKIITDTNIWYEITNEKIEKIIENYELIISTIVLNELYTSPNVYKSSSSFRSLKKAIKNILENRERITFIELNPFEFLLKQIFPKYKNESLIEFYLNEFEALIKLDFKTTKANHIERENISGFSDFINKQSVFYEKEINKNLSTKNQFEKSSTLSLTEGLILKYANDNLQHINAKVPIIEKLNANQELLLKVFDGLLRQVSKTGKKIEDNDWIDIFNLTYVGREDLYWTKDKSKELLIVSISLDNYLFEKYYS
;
A
#
# COMPACT_ATOMS: atom_id res chain seq x y z
N MET A 1 20.20 -4.22 -9.86
CA MET A 1 19.73 -5.06 -8.75
C MET A 1 18.21 -5.00 -8.75
N ARG A 2 17.49 -6.11 -8.56
CA ARG A 2 16.02 -6.12 -8.60
C ARG A 2 15.48 -5.53 -7.30
N LYS A 3 14.38 -4.77 -7.32
CA LYS A 3 13.82 -4.15 -6.10
C LYS A 3 12.79 -5.04 -5.44
N ILE A 4 12.71 -4.99 -4.12
CA ILE A 4 11.66 -5.60 -3.32
C ILE A 4 10.94 -4.49 -2.55
N ILE A 5 9.70 -4.19 -2.95
CA ILE A 5 8.81 -3.29 -2.24
C ILE A 5 8.19 -4.04 -1.07
N THR A 6 8.43 -3.54 0.14
CA THR A 6 7.95 -4.19 1.37
C THR A 6 6.58 -3.70 1.79
N ASP A 7 5.80 -4.61 2.36
CA ASP A 7 4.58 -4.33 3.10
C ASP A 7 4.86 -4.18 4.61
N THR A 8 3.96 -3.55 5.36
CA THR A 8 4.10 -3.30 6.80
C THR A 8 4.23 -4.60 7.60
N ASN A 9 3.51 -5.65 7.22
CA ASN A 9 3.56 -6.95 7.90
C ASN A 9 4.94 -7.63 7.83
N ILE A 10 5.76 -7.34 6.82
CA ILE A 10 7.11 -7.90 6.68
C ILE A 10 7.99 -7.43 7.84
N TRP A 11 7.89 -6.15 8.19
CA TRP A 11 8.76 -5.54 9.20
C TRP A 11 8.55 -6.10 10.60
N TYR A 12 7.36 -6.60 10.92
CA TYR A 12 7.09 -7.27 12.19
C TYR A 12 7.81 -8.61 12.35
N GLU A 13 8.16 -9.26 11.24
CA GLU A 13 8.69 -10.63 11.25
C GLU A 13 10.13 -10.74 10.77
N ILE A 14 10.56 -9.83 9.90
CA ILE A 14 11.90 -9.85 9.32
C ILE A 14 12.97 -9.71 10.42
N THR A 15 14.11 -10.37 10.20
CA THR A 15 15.29 -10.30 11.08
C THR A 15 16.42 -9.56 10.36
N ASN A 16 17.36 -8.98 11.12
CA ASN A 16 18.55 -8.35 10.53
C ASN A 16 19.33 -9.34 9.66
N GLU A 17 19.54 -10.58 10.11
CA GLU A 17 20.18 -11.63 9.30
C GLU A 17 19.46 -11.89 7.96
N LYS A 18 18.12 -11.80 7.95
CA LYS A 18 17.33 -11.95 6.72
C LYS A 18 17.47 -10.73 5.82
N ILE A 19 17.48 -9.51 6.38
CA ILE A 19 17.75 -8.28 5.63
C ILE A 19 19.11 -8.39 4.95
N GLU A 20 20.15 -8.79 5.69
CA GLU A 20 21.51 -8.93 5.18
C GLU A 20 21.60 -9.84 3.95
N LYS A 21 20.99 -11.02 4.03
CA LYS A 21 20.95 -11.97 2.90
C LYS A 21 20.19 -11.43 1.69
N ILE A 22 19.12 -10.67 1.94
CA ILE A 22 18.30 -10.13 0.85
C ILE A 22 19.07 -9.05 0.10
N ILE A 23 19.72 -8.14 0.81
CA ILE A 23 20.39 -6.99 0.19
C ILE A 23 21.66 -7.35 -0.59
N GLU A 24 22.16 -8.58 -0.45
CA GLU A 24 23.22 -9.12 -1.32
C GLU A 24 22.79 -9.19 -2.79
N ASN A 25 21.50 -9.41 -3.04
CA ASN A 25 20.96 -9.68 -4.38
C ASN A 25 19.82 -8.75 -4.80
N TYR A 26 19.24 -8.02 -3.85
CA TYR A 26 18.05 -7.19 -4.04
C TYR A 26 18.19 -5.82 -3.40
N GLU A 27 17.48 -4.84 -3.93
CA GLU A 27 17.33 -3.54 -3.27
C GLU A 27 16.06 -3.58 -2.43
N LEU A 28 16.20 -3.51 -1.11
CA LEU A 28 15.03 -3.54 -0.21
C LEU A 28 14.45 -2.14 -0.09
N ILE A 29 13.17 -1.99 -0.47
CA ILE A 29 12.48 -0.72 -0.55
C ILE A 29 11.38 -0.64 0.51
N ILE A 30 11.30 0.51 1.17
CA ILE A 30 10.22 0.87 2.10
C ILE A 30 9.60 2.20 1.66
N SER A 31 8.27 2.28 1.67
CA SER A 31 7.53 3.48 1.28
C SER A 31 7.13 4.32 2.49
N THR A 32 6.86 5.61 2.27
CA THR A 32 6.26 6.49 3.30
C THR A 32 4.93 5.96 3.84
N ILE A 33 4.16 5.21 3.05
CA ILE A 33 2.95 4.53 3.52
C ILE A 33 3.28 3.57 4.65
N VAL A 34 4.24 2.67 4.44
CA VAL A 34 4.64 1.68 5.44
C VAL A 34 5.16 2.36 6.71
N LEU A 35 5.94 3.43 6.55
CA LEU A 35 6.41 4.23 7.69
C LEU A 35 5.24 4.84 8.47
N ASN A 36 4.27 5.43 7.76
CA ASN A 36 3.08 6.01 8.37
C ASN A 36 2.25 4.96 9.11
N GLU A 37 2.06 3.78 8.52
CA GLU A 37 1.31 2.67 9.13
C GLU A 37 1.96 2.19 10.43
N LEU A 38 3.29 2.06 10.46
CA LEU A 38 4.03 1.73 11.66
C LEU A 38 3.96 2.85 12.70
N TYR A 39 4.19 4.11 12.31
CA TYR A 39 4.17 5.27 13.20
C TYR A 39 2.85 5.38 13.93
N THR A 40 1.75 5.24 13.20
CA THR A 40 0.43 5.45 13.76
C THR A 40 -0.21 4.13 14.24
N SER A 41 0.51 3.01 14.21
CA SER A 41 -0.06 1.66 14.42
C SER A 41 -0.85 1.51 15.73
N PRO A 42 -2.03 0.86 15.73
CA PRO A 42 -2.76 0.55 16.97
C PRO A 42 -1.98 -0.37 17.91
N ASN A 43 -0.94 -1.06 17.40
CA ASN A 43 -0.04 -1.87 18.22
C ASN A 43 0.71 -1.06 19.29
N VAL A 44 0.79 0.27 19.15
CA VAL A 44 1.35 1.17 20.18
C VAL A 44 0.62 1.02 21.52
N TYR A 45 -0.70 0.81 21.48
CA TYR A 45 -1.57 0.88 22.65
C TYR A 45 -2.26 -0.45 23.00
N LYS A 46 -2.31 -1.39 22.04
CA LYS A 46 -3.08 -2.64 22.15
C LYS A 46 -2.65 -3.54 23.32
N SER A 47 -1.36 -3.84 23.42
CA SER A 47 -0.81 -4.70 24.47
C SER A 47 0.71 -4.54 24.58
N SER A 48 1.28 -4.93 25.71
CA SER A 48 2.74 -4.90 25.91
C SER A 48 3.50 -5.76 24.89
N SER A 49 2.95 -6.92 24.49
CA SER A 49 3.53 -7.76 23.46
C SER A 49 3.41 -7.13 22.07
N SER A 50 2.25 -6.58 21.71
CA SER A 50 2.06 -5.83 20.46
C SER A 50 3.01 -4.64 20.33
N PHE A 51 3.18 -3.88 21.41
CA PHE A 51 4.10 -2.74 21.44
C PHE A 51 5.56 -3.18 21.29
N ARG A 52 5.94 -4.29 21.94
CA ARG A 52 7.28 -4.88 21.77
C ARG A 52 7.53 -5.32 20.32
N SER A 53 6.55 -5.93 19.66
CA SER A 53 6.64 -6.31 18.25
C SER A 53 6.79 -5.09 17.34
N LEU A 54 6.04 -4.01 17.59
CA LEU A 54 6.20 -2.75 16.86
C LEU A 54 7.61 -2.16 17.07
N LYS A 55 8.09 -2.09 18.31
CA LYS A 55 9.45 -1.61 18.61
C LYS A 55 10.52 -2.43 17.90
N LYS A 56 10.33 -3.76 17.79
CA LYS A 56 11.24 -4.63 17.04
C LYS A 56 11.23 -4.27 15.55
N ALA A 57 10.06 -4.11 14.94
CA ALA A 57 9.93 -3.71 13.53
C ALA A 57 10.65 -2.39 13.24
N ILE A 58 10.36 -1.37 14.06
CA ILE A 58 10.99 -0.05 13.97
C ILE A 58 12.51 -0.14 14.16
N LYS A 59 12.96 -0.89 15.16
CA LYS A 59 14.38 -1.06 15.42
C LYS A 59 15.12 -1.67 14.22
N ASN A 60 14.54 -2.69 13.58
CA ASN A 60 15.12 -3.27 12.37
C ASN A 60 15.26 -2.24 11.23
N ILE A 61 14.26 -1.35 11.06
CA ILE A 61 14.33 -0.26 10.06
C ILE A 61 15.48 0.69 10.41
N LEU A 62 15.52 1.19 11.64
CA LEU A 62 16.53 2.15 12.09
C LEU A 62 17.96 1.60 11.97
N GLU A 63 18.17 0.35 12.37
CA GLU A 63 19.49 -0.31 12.31
C GLU A 63 19.97 -0.55 10.87
N ASN A 64 19.05 -0.63 9.90
CA ASN A 64 19.36 -0.89 8.50
C ASN A 64 19.08 0.32 7.58
N ARG A 65 18.84 1.52 8.13
CA ARG A 65 18.42 2.70 7.36
C ARG A 65 19.37 3.08 6.23
N GLU A 66 20.67 2.87 6.41
CA GLU A 66 21.70 3.13 5.38
C GLU A 66 21.76 2.06 4.28
N ARG A 67 21.09 0.91 4.50
CA ARG A 67 21.12 -0.28 3.64
C ARG A 67 19.80 -0.52 2.90
N ILE A 68 18.74 0.20 3.28
CA ILE A 68 17.42 0.14 2.66
C ILE A 68 17.15 1.46 1.93
N THR A 69 16.36 1.39 0.87
CA THR A 69 15.99 2.59 0.10
C THR A 69 14.58 3.03 0.47
N PHE A 70 14.44 4.32 0.73
CA PHE A 70 13.17 4.94 1.09
C PHE A 70 12.52 5.58 -0.15
N ILE A 71 11.23 5.31 -0.37
CA ILE A 71 10.42 6.09 -1.30
C ILE A 71 9.74 7.21 -0.53
N GLU A 72 10.19 8.44 -0.78
CA GLU A 72 9.76 9.65 -0.08
C GLU A 72 8.36 10.15 -0.47
N LEU A 73 7.92 9.80 -1.68
CA LEU A 73 6.67 10.27 -2.26
C LEU A 73 5.51 9.41 -1.79
N ASN A 74 4.36 10.02 -1.56
CA ASN A 74 3.11 9.25 -1.45
C ASN A 74 2.73 8.63 -2.82
N PRO A 75 1.75 7.71 -2.88
CA PRO A 75 1.45 6.99 -4.13
C PRO A 75 1.08 7.90 -5.28
N PHE A 76 0.29 8.95 -5.02
CA PHE A 76 -0.20 9.83 -6.08
C PHE A 76 0.91 10.73 -6.60
N GLU A 77 1.77 11.22 -5.72
CA GLU A 77 2.98 11.94 -6.09
C GLU A 77 3.97 11.06 -6.85
N PHE A 78 4.06 9.77 -6.49
CA PHE A 78 4.88 8.82 -7.20
C PHE A 78 4.35 8.61 -8.63
N LEU A 79 3.03 8.45 -8.81
CA LEU A 79 2.39 8.41 -10.13
C LEU A 79 2.69 9.69 -10.92
N LEU A 80 2.55 10.86 -10.30
CA LEU A 80 2.83 12.15 -10.91
C LEU A 80 4.29 12.25 -11.35
N LYS A 81 5.25 11.79 -10.55
CA LYS A 81 6.68 11.85 -10.88
C LYS A 81 7.04 10.99 -12.10
N GLN A 82 6.29 9.92 -12.38
CA GLN A 82 6.49 9.12 -13.59
C GLN A 82 6.19 9.92 -14.88
N ILE A 83 5.26 10.88 -14.83
CA ILE A 83 4.89 11.72 -15.97
C ILE A 83 5.54 13.10 -15.93
N PHE A 84 5.88 13.58 -14.74
CA PHE A 84 6.51 14.87 -14.49
C PHE A 84 7.75 14.66 -13.61
N PRO A 85 8.88 14.19 -14.18
CA PRO A 85 10.07 13.78 -13.41
C PRO A 85 10.71 14.89 -12.57
N LYS A 86 10.41 16.15 -12.88
CA LYS A 86 10.88 17.33 -12.14
C LYS A 86 10.03 17.63 -10.90
N TYR A 87 8.93 16.91 -10.68
CA TYR A 87 8.13 17.03 -9.47
C TYR A 87 9.00 16.75 -8.25
N LYS A 88 8.95 17.65 -7.27
CA LYS A 88 9.59 17.52 -5.98
C LYS A 88 8.57 17.83 -4.91
N ASN A 89 8.57 17.03 -3.86
CA ASN A 89 7.88 17.35 -2.63
C ASN A 89 8.88 17.25 -1.46
N GLU A 90 8.52 17.85 -0.33
CA GLU A 90 9.26 17.71 0.91
C GLU A 90 9.20 16.25 1.40
N SER A 91 10.36 15.71 1.77
CA SER A 91 10.47 14.33 2.25
C SER A 91 10.02 14.24 3.70
N LEU A 92 9.11 13.31 4.00
CA LEU A 92 8.67 13.01 5.37
C LEU A 92 9.51 11.91 6.04
N ILE A 93 10.54 11.38 5.36
CA ILE A 93 11.33 10.25 5.87
C ILE A 93 12.01 10.61 7.20
N GLU A 94 12.71 11.74 7.26
CA GLU A 94 13.40 12.18 8.49
C GLU A 94 12.44 12.41 9.64
N PHE A 95 11.23 12.93 9.36
CA PHE A 95 10.19 13.02 10.37
C PHE A 95 9.88 11.64 10.97
N TYR A 96 9.57 10.64 10.13
CA TYR A 96 9.26 9.29 10.62
C TYR A 96 10.43 8.63 11.35
N LEU A 97 11.66 8.79 10.87
CA LEU A 97 12.85 8.23 11.53
C LEU A 97 13.07 8.85 12.92
N ASN A 98 12.90 10.16 13.07
CA ASN A 98 12.99 10.83 14.36
C ASN A 98 11.88 10.38 15.33
N GLU A 99 10.64 10.26 14.85
CA GLU A 99 9.52 9.75 15.65
C GLU A 99 9.73 8.29 16.06
N PHE A 100 10.31 7.47 15.18
CA PHE A 100 10.71 6.11 15.50
C PHE A 100 11.78 6.05 16.59
N GLU A 101 12.81 6.90 16.52
CA GLU A 101 13.83 7.02 17.56
C GLU A 101 13.25 7.47 18.92
N ALA A 102 12.21 8.31 18.92
CA ALA A 102 11.47 8.67 20.13
C ALA A 102 10.66 7.47 20.66
N LEU A 103 9.90 6.81 19.79
CA LEU A 103 9.01 5.70 20.15
C LEU A 103 9.77 4.50 20.74
N ILE A 104 10.98 4.20 20.25
CA ILE A 104 11.80 3.11 20.82
C ILE A 104 12.28 3.39 22.25
N LYS A 105 12.31 4.65 22.69
CA LYS A 105 12.73 5.04 24.05
C LYS A 105 11.57 4.95 25.05
N LEU A 106 10.33 4.94 24.56
CA LEU A 106 9.13 4.86 25.40
C LEU A 106 8.90 3.44 25.94
N ASP A 107 8.29 3.37 27.13
CA ASP A 107 7.71 2.15 27.67
C ASP A 107 6.19 2.09 27.45
N PHE A 108 5.63 0.89 27.54
CA PHE A 108 4.21 0.64 27.26
C PHE A 108 3.27 1.38 28.23
N LYS A 109 3.68 1.63 29.48
CA LYS A 109 2.84 2.33 30.45
C LYS A 109 2.72 3.80 30.07
N THR A 110 3.81 4.42 29.65
CA THR A 110 3.84 5.81 29.19
C THR A 110 2.98 6.02 27.95
N THR A 111 3.05 5.13 26.96
CA THR A 111 2.23 5.27 25.74
C THR A 111 0.75 5.07 26.02
N LYS A 112 0.39 4.09 26.86
CA LYS A 112 -1.01 3.83 27.21
C LYS A 112 -1.67 4.98 27.99
N ALA A 113 -0.91 5.69 28.82
CA ALA A 113 -1.41 6.82 29.60
C ALA A 113 -1.73 8.05 28.73
N ASN A 114 -1.05 8.20 27.59
CA ASN A 114 -1.18 9.33 26.67
C ASN A 114 -1.74 8.89 25.31
N HIS A 115 -2.78 8.04 25.33
CA HIS A 115 -3.40 7.54 24.11
C HIS A 115 -3.94 8.70 23.26
N ILE A 116 -3.35 8.90 22.08
CA ILE A 116 -3.90 9.80 21.07
C ILE A 116 -4.77 8.94 20.17
N GLU A 117 -6.07 9.17 20.17
CA GLU A 117 -6.95 8.58 19.17
C GLU A 117 -6.51 9.11 17.79
N ARG A 118 -6.22 8.19 16.86
CA ARG A 118 -6.14 8.59 15.45
C ARG A 118 -7.51 9.17 15.09
N GLU A 119 -7.53 10.38 14.55
CA GLU A 119 -8.74 10.87 13.89
C GLU A 119 -9.12 9.89 12.78
N ASN A 120 -10.43 9.63 12.64
CA ASN A 120 -10.95 8.78 11.58
C ASN A 120 -10.88 9.56 10.25
N ILE A 121 -9.87 9.28 9.42
CA ILE A 121 -9.55 10.08 8.22
C ILE A 121 -10.28 9.60 6.95
N SER A 122 -11.21 8.64 7.02
CA SER A 122 -11.51 7.81 5.83
C SER A 122 -12.69 8.24 4.95
N GLY A 123 -12.69 9.50 4.49
CA GLY A 123 -13.56 9.89 3.36
C GLY A 123 -13.36 9.02 2.10
N PHE A 124 -12.22 8.33 1.98
CA PHE A 124 -11.89 7.49 0.84
C PHE A 124 -12.56 6.11 0.84
N SER A 125 -12.64 5.42 1.98
CA SER A 125 -13.34 4.13 2.07
C SER A 125 -14.81 4.30 1.74
N ASP A 126 -15.42 5.38 2.22
CA ASP A 126 -16.79 5.76 1.86
C ASP A 126 -16.93 6.06 0.36
N PHE A 127 -15.95 6.74 -0.24
CA PHE A 127 -15.91 7.00 -1.67
C PHE A 127 -15.82 5.69 -2.48
N ILE A 128 -14.88 4.80 -2.14
CA ILE A 128 -14.71 3.51 -2.82
C ILE A 128 -15.98 2.66 -2.69
N ASN A 129 -16.55 2.56 -1.47
CA ASN A 129 -17.76 1.80 -1.23
C ASN A 129 -18.98 2.37 -1.99
N LYS A 130 -19.03 3.69 -2.28
CA LYS A 130 -20.04 4.26 -3.19
C LYS A 130 -19.77 3.90 -4.65
N GLN A 131 -18.51 3.87 -5.07
CA GLN A 131 -18.12 3.53 -6.45
C GLN A 131 -18.32 2.04 -6.77
N SER A 132 -18.17 1.14 -5.79
CA SER A 132 -18.40 -0.30 -5.99
C SER A 132 -19.84 -0.65 -6.37
N VAL A 133 -20.82 0.19 -6.02
CA VAL A 133 -22.22 0.08 -6.47
C VAL A 133 -22.35 0.36 -7.98
N PHE A 134 -21.53 1.26 -8.53
CA PHE A 134 -21.49 1.51 -9.98
C PHE A 134 -20.81 0.34 -10.70
N TYR A 135 -19.78 -0.26 -10.12
CA TYR A 135 -19.20 -1.51 -10.61
C TYR A 135 -20.25 -2.61 -10.68
N GLU A 136 -21.02 -2.80 -9.60
CA GLU A 136 -22.09 -3.79 -9.58
C GLU A 136 -23.09 -3.57 -10.72
N LYS A 137 -23.48 -2.32 -11.00
CA LYS A 137 -24.38 -2.00 -12.13
C LYS A 137 -23.77 -2.29 -13.50
N GLU A 138 -22.52 -1.90 -13.75
CA GLU A 138 -21.83 -2.16 -15.02
C GLU A 138 -21.53 -3.65 -15.23
N ILE A 139 -21.24 -4.36 -14.15
CA ILE A 139 -21.08 -5.81 -14.18
C ILE A 139 -22.43 -6.47 -14.45
N ASN A 140 -23.51 -6.07 -13.74
CA ASN A 140 -24.85 -6.65 -13.90
C ASN A 140 -25.50 -6.38 -15.26
N LYS A 141 -25.20 -5.25 -15.93
CA LYS A 141 -25.62 -5.01 -17.33
C LYS A 141 -25.09 -6.06 -18.32
N ASN A 142 -24.01 -6.75 -17.96
CA ASN A 142 -23.35 -7.77 -18.77
C ASN A 142 -23.65 -9.22 -18.32
N LEU A 143 -24.59 -9.42 -17.38
CA LEU A 143 -24.93 -10.74 -16.83
C LEU A 143 -26.27 -11.25 -17.38
N SER A 144 -26.23 -12.00 -18.49
CA SER A 144 -27.27 -13.02 -18.70
C SER A 144 -26.91 -14.35 -18.00
N THR A 145 -25.65 -14.55 -17.59
CA THR A 145 -25.20 -15.74 -16.86
C THR A 145 -23.98 -15.47 -15.96
N LYS A 146 -23.86 -16.25 -14.87
CA LYS A 146 -22.77 -16.21 -13.86
C LYS A 146 -21.34 -16.33 -14.46
N ASN A 147 -21.22 -16.90 -15.67
CA ASN A 147 -19.96 -17.11 -16.40
C ASN A 147 -19.49 -15.89 -17.23
N GLN A 148 -20.30 -14.83 -17.37
CA GLN A 148 -19.90 -13.58 -18.03
C GLN A 148 -19.28 -12.55 -17.06
N PHE A 149 -19.47 -12.72 -15.75
CA PHE A 149 -18.94 -11.86 -14.68
C PHE A 149 -17.41 -11.71 -14.72
N GLU A 150 -16.71 -12.80 -15.10
CA GLU A 150 -15.25 -12.84 -15.18
C GLU A 150 -14.70 -12.29 -16.50
N LYS A 151 -15.56 -12.06 -17.51
CA LYS A 151 -15.15 -11.68 -18.88
C LYS A 151 -15.39 -10.21 -19.25
N SER A 152 -16.24 -9.48 -18.52
CA SER A 152 -16.40 -8.03 -18.73
C SER A 152 -15.15 -7.31 -18.22
N SER A 153 -14.46 -6.56 -19.09
CA SER A 153 -13.29 -5.78 -18.67
C SER A 153 -13.73 -4.51 -17.94
N THR A 154 -13.51 -4.44 -16.63
CA THR A 154 -13.70 -3.23 -15.81
C THR A 154 -12.39 -2.45 -15.61
N LEU A 155 -11.29 -2.88 -16.23
CA LEU A 155 -9.97 -2.25 -16.09
C LEU A 155 -9.99 -0.76 -16.43
N SER A 156 -10.71 -0.34 -17.48
CA SER A 156 -10.82 1.08 -17.83
C SER A 156 -11.60 1.89 -16.79
N LEU A 157 -12.58 1.28 -16.14
CA LEU A 157 -13.30 1.90 -15.00
C LEU A 157 -12.37 1.99 -13.79
N THR A 158 -11.51 0.99 -13.57
CA THR A 158 -10.56 0.97 -12.44
C THR A 158 -9.49 2.01 -12.64
N GLU A 159 -8.93 2.09 -13.84
CA GLU A 159 -7.98 3.13 -14.21
C GLU A 159 -8.62 4.51 -14.04
N GLY A 160 -9.82 4.74 -14.56
CA GLY A 160 -10.54 5.99 -14.38
C GLY A 160 -10.77 6.36 -12.92
N LEU A 161 -11.09 5.39 -12.06
CA LEU A 161 -11.25 5.60 -10.62
C LEU A 161 -9.93 5.97 -9.93
N ILE A 162 -8.85 5.24 -10.22
CA ILE A 162 -7.51 5.51 -9.69
C ILE A 162 -7.07 6.92 -10.09
N LEU A 163 -7.19 7.26 -11.38
CA LEU A 163 -6.80 8.56 -11.92
C LEU A 163 -7.65 9.69 -11.34
N LYS A 164 -8.97 9.50 -11.25
CA LYS A 164 -9.85 10.50 -10.62
C LYS A 164 -9.41 10.77 -9.19
N TYR A 165 -9.21 9.72 -8.39
CA TYR A 165 -8.83 9.89 -6.99
C TYR A 165 -7.43 10.50 -6.84
N ALA A 166 -6.45 10.04 -7.60
CA ALA A 166 -5.10 10.59 -7.59
C ALA A 166 -5.10 12.09 -7.96
N ASN A 167 -5.81 12.47 -9.03
CA ASN A 167 -5.92 13.86 -9.44
C ASN A 167 -6.69 14.70 -8.42
N ASP A 168 -7.82 14.23 -7.89
CA ASP A 168 -8.58 14.98 -6.88
C ASP A 168 -7.70 15.30 -5.65
N ASN A 169 -6.89 14.34 -5.17
CA ASN A 169 -5.95 14.54 -4.06
C ASN A 169 -4.83 15.52 -4.41
N LEU A 170 -4.18 15.33 -5.55
CA LEU A 170 -3.07 16.19 -6.00
C LEU A 170 -3.53 17.63 -6.22
N GLN A 171 -4.70 17.83 -6.84
CA GLN A 171 -5.29 19.15 -7.09
C GLN A 171 -5.76 19.84 -5.80
N HIS A 172 -6.22 19.07 -4.79
CA HIS A 172 -6.57 19.61 -3.48
C HIS A 172 -5.35 20.20 -2.76
N ILE A 173 -4.19 19.55 -2.87
CA ILE A 173 -2.93 20.03 -2.28
C ILE A 173 -2.37 21.20 -3.10
N ASN A 174 -2.34 21.08 -4.42
CA ASN A 174 -1.80 22.09 -5.31
C ASN A 174 -2.47 22.04 -6.70
N ALA A 175 -3.39 22.97 -6.94
CA ALA A 175 -4.13 23.08 -8.20
C ALA A 175 -3.28 23.35 -9.47
N LYS A 176 -1.97 23.55 -9.34
CA LYS A 176 -1.04 23.75 -10.47
C LYS A 176 -0.37 22.47 -10.94
N VAL A 177 -0.52 21.35 -10.22
CA VAL A 177 0.05 20.07 -10.65
C VAL A 177 -0.63 19.59 -11.95
N PRO A 178 0.10 18.96 -12.88
CA PRO A 178 -0.49 18.36 -14.06
C PRO A 178 -1.53 17.29 -13.72
N ILE A 179 -2.52 17.13 -14.60
CA ILE A 179 -3.47 16.02 -14.54
C ILE A 179 -2.80 14.76 -15.08
N ILE A 180 -2.91 13.66 -14.33
CA ILE A 180 -2.52 12.33 -14.76
C ILE A 180 -3.64 11.79 -15.66
N GLU A 181 -3.38 11.68 -16.96
CA GLU A 181 -4.38 11.26 -17.95
C GLU A 181 -4.48 9.74 -18.13
N LYS A 182 -3.39 9.01 -17.84
CA LYS A 182 -3.32 7.56 -17.97
C LYS A 182 -2.28 6.96 -17.02
N LEU A 183 -2.51 5.74 -16.58
CA LEU A 183 -1.48 4.95 -15.91
C LEU A 183 -0.47 4.46 -16.95
N ASN A 184 0.77 4.26 -16.52
CA ASN A 184 1.79 3.69 -17.38
C ASN A 184 1.94 2.18 -17.14
N ALA A 185 2.73 1.56 -18.00
CA ALA A 185 3.08 0.15 -18.01
C ALA A 185 3.51 -0.44 -16.65
N ASN A 186 4.12 0.38 -15.78
CA ASN A 186 4.62 -0.03 -14.47
C ASN A 186 3.53 -0.14 -13.41
N GLN A 187 2.30 0.32 -13.67
CA GLN A 187 1.19 0.24 -12.72
C GLN A 187 0.27 -0.97 -12.99
N GLU A 188 0.76 -1.96 -13.74
CA GLU A 188 -0.01 -3.17 -14.07
C GLU A 188 -0.51 -3.89 -12.81
N LEU A 189 0.37 -4.10 -11.82
CA LEU A 189 0.03 -4.80 -10.58
C LEU A 189 -1.06 -4.05 -9.81
N LEU A 190 -0.87 -2.75 -9.56
CA LEU A 190 -1.87 -1.89 -8.92
C LEU A 190 -3.22 -1.98 -9.64
N LEU A 191 -3.24 -1.77 -10.96
CA LEU A 191 -4.46 -1.70 -11.74
C LEU A 191 -5.24 -3.02 -11.68
N LYS A 192 -4.58 -4.15 -11.92
CA LYS A 192 -5.24 -5.45 -11.98
C LYS A 192 -5.64 -5.97 -10.59
N VAL A 193 -4.82 -5.73 -9.56
CA VAL A 193 -5.18 -6.10 -8.18
C VAL A 193 -6.37 -5.27 -7.69
N PHE A 194 -6.37 -3.96 -7.96
CA PHE A 194 -7.49 -3.11 -7.55
C PHE A 194 -8.79 -3.45 -8.32
N ASP A 195 -8.70 -3.76 -9.62
CA ASP A 195 -9.83 -4.26 -10.41
C ASP A 195 -10.41 -5.56 -9.80
N GLY A 196 -9.53 -6.50 -9.44
CA GLY A 196 -9.91 -7.75 -8.77
C GLY A 196 -10.60 -7.51 -7.43
N LEU A 197 -10.06 -6.60 -6.60
CA LEU A 197 -10.66 -6.24 -5.32
C LEU A 197 -12.07 -5.63 -5.50
N LEU A 198 -12.22 -4.66 -6.40
CA LEU A 198 -13.50 -4.00 -6.67
C LEU A 198 -14.55 -5.01 -7.14
N ARG A 199 -14.19 -5.94 -8.02
CA ARG A 199 -15.07 -7.03 -8.44
C ARG A 199 -15.47 -7.95 -7.29
N GLN A 200 -14.52 -8.31 -6.41
CA GLN A 200 -14.80 -9.15 -5.25
C GLN A 200 -15.77 -8.45 -4.29
N VAL A 201 -15.57 -7.16 -4.04
CA VAL A 201 -16.45 -6.31 -3.22
C VAL A 201 -17.85 -6.22 -3.84
N SER A 202 -17.94 -5.92 -5.14
CA SER A 202 -19.23 -5.89 -5.85
C SER A 202 -19.94 -7.25 -5.86
N LYS A 203 -19.20 -8.36 -5.92
CA LYS A 203 -19.78 -9.72 -5.92
C LYS A 203 -20.29 -10.14 -4.54
N THR A 204 -19.56 -9.79 -3.49
CA THR A 204 -19.81 -10.29 -2.13
C THR A 204 -20.62 -9.32 -1.27
N GLY A 205 -20.67 -8.04 -1.65
CA GLY A 205 -21.23 -6.97 -0.83
C GLY A 205 -20.40 -6.62 0.40
N LYS A 206 -19.24 -7.26 0.61
CA LYS A 206 -18.33 -6.94 1.72
C LYS A 206 -17.71 -5.56 1.46
N LYS A 207 -17.88 -4.64 2.41
CA LYS A 207 -17.29 -3.29 2.32
C LYS A 207 -15.77 -3.34 2.49
N ILE A 208 -15.10 -2.42 1.80
CA ILE A 208 -13.68 -2.12 1.98
C ILE A 208 -13.51 -1.34 3.29
N GLU A 209 -12.54 -1.75 4.11
CA GLU A 209 -12.12 -1.07 5.33
C GLU A 209 -10.95 -0.11 5.06
N ASP A 210 -10.66 0.78 6.00
CA ASP A 210 -9.70 1.87 5.81
C ASP A 210 -8.25 1.42 5.59
N ASN A 211 -7.88 0.25 6.10
CA ASN A 211 -6.53 -0.27 5.88
C ASN A 211 -6.39 -0.94 4.51
N ASP A 212 -7.49 -1.46 3.94
CA ASP A 212 -7.47 -2.21 2.69
C ASP A 212 -7.00 -1.34 1.51
N TRP A 213 -7.33 -0.04 1.50
CA TRP A 213 -6.90 0.84 0.40
C TRP A 213 -5.44 1.27 0.54
N ILE A 214 -4.96 1.53 1.77
CA ILE A 214 -3.56 1.92 2.03
C ILE A 214 -2.64 0.82 1.49
N ASP A 215 -2.99 -0.42 1.81
CA ASP A 215 -2.32 -1.63 1.36
C ASP A 215 -2.29 -1.77 -0.17
N ILE A 216 -3.42 -1.51 -0.84
CA ILE A 216 -3.51 -1.57 -2.30
C ILE A 216 -2.66 -0.47 -2.95
N PHE A 217 -2.68 0.75 -2.41
CA PHE A 217 -1.90 1.85 -2.99
C PHE A 217 -0.39 1.72 -2.75
N ASN A 218 0.07 0.87 -1.82
CA ASN A 218 1.48 0.49 -1.75
C ASN A 218 1.95 -0.23 -3.04
N LEU A 219 1.05 -0.88 -3.79
CA LEU A 219 1.36 -1.52 -5.08
C LEU A 219 1.72 -0.50 -6.18
N THR A 220 1.43 0.79 -5.97
CA THR A 220 1.81 1.88 -6.88
C THR A 220 3.31 1.93 -7.14
N TYR A 221 4.10 1.52 -6.13
CA TYR A 221 5.55 1.54 -6.17
C TYR A 221 6.17 0.32 -6.86
N VAL A 222 5.38 -0.70 -7.20
CA VAL A 222 5.87 -1.95 -7.78
C VAL A 222 5.87 -1.84 -9.31
N GLY A 223 7.04 -1.65 -9.91
CA GLY A 223 7.22 -1.70 -11.37
C GLY A 223 7.26 -3.12 -11.92
N ARG A 224 7.29 -3.26 -13.25
CA ARG A 224 7.28 -4.56 -13.96
C ARG A 224 8.39 -5.52 -13.55
N GLU A 225 9.56 -4.96 -13.29
CA GLU A 225 10.74 -5.72 -12.90
C GLU A 225 10.90 -5.77 -11.39
N ASP A 226 9.99 -5.20 -10.60
CA ASP A 226 10.10 -5.21 -9.14
C ASP A 226 9.41 -6.44 -8.54
N LEU A 227 9.64 -6.67 -7.26
CA LEU A 227 8.94 -7.67 -6.46
C LEU A 227 8.19 -6.96 -5.33
N TYR A 228 7.06 -7.52 -4.95
CA TYR A 228 6.28 -7.14 -3.80
C TYR A 228 6.42 -8.23 -2.73
N TRP A 229 6.69 -7.81 -1.50
CA TRP A 229 6.81 -8.71 -0.38
C TRP A 229 5.76 -8.38 0.66
N THR A 230 4.82 -9.31 0.82
CA THR A 230 3.77 -9.28 1.84
C THR A 230 3.63 -10.68 2.45
N LYS A 231 3.01 -10.74 3.63
CA LYS A 231 2.47 -11.98 4.23
C LYS A 231 0.95 -11.95 4.36
N ASP A 232 0.30 -10.97 3.74
CA ASP A 232 -1.14 -10.90 3.73
C ASP A 232 -1.69 -11.94 2.75
N LYS A 233 -2.21 -13.03 3.32
CA LYS A 233 -2.80 -14.14 2.57
C LYS A 233 -3.90 -13.70 1.63
N SER A 234 -4.71 -12.71 2.02
CA SER A 234 -5.81 -12.24 1.17
C SER A 234 -5.27 -11.51 -0.08
N LYS A 235 -4.22 -10.70 0.08
CA LYS A 235 -3.55 -10.01 -1.04
C LYS A 235 -2.81 -10.99 -1.93
N GLU A 236 -2.06 -11.95 -1.35
CA GLU A 236 -1.38 -12.99 -2.12
C GLU A 236 -2.37 -13.79 -2.97
N LEU A 237 -3.47 -14.25 -2.37
CA LEU A 237 -4.51 -15.00 -3.09
C LEU A 237 -5.13 -14.15 -4.21
N LEU A 238 -5.37 -12.86 -3.97
CA LEU A 238 -5.87 -11.96 -5.00
C LEU A 238 -4.88 -11.85 -6.17
N ILE A 239 -3.60 -11.57 -5.90
CA ILE A 239 -2.52 -11.48 -6.90
C ILE A 239 -2.38 -12.78 -7.71
N VAL A 240 -2.40 -13.93 -7.03
CA VAL A 240 -2.33 -15.25 -7.67
C VAL A 240 -3.56 -15.51 -8.54
N SER A 241 -4.77 -15.18 -8.06
CA SER A 241 -6.02 -15.41 -8.81
C SER A 241 -6.10 -14.66 -10.13
N ILE A 242 -5.39 -13.52 -10.25
CA ILE A 242 -5.28 -12.73 -11.48
C ILE A 242 -4.01 -13.04 -12.30
N SER A 243 -3.31 -14.13 -11.96
CA SER A 243 -2.12 -14.62 -12.68
C SER A 243 -0.94 -13.64 -12.69
N LEU A 244 -0.70 -12.94 -11.57
CA LEU A 244 0.42 -12.01 -11.39
C LEU A 244 1.37 -12.43 -10.27
N ASP A 245 1.48 -13.74 -10.01
CA ASP A 245 2.32 -14.32 -8.98
C ASP A 245 3.82 -14.13 -9.22
N ASN A 246 4.23 -13.74 -10.44
CA ASN A 246 5.59 -13.34 -10.79
C ASN A 246 6.05 -12.04 -10.10
N TYR A 247 5.12 -11.25 -9.57
CA TYR A 247 5.42 -10.06 -8.77
C TYR A 247 5.69 -10.38 -7.29
N LEU A 248 5.42 -11.59 -6.80
CA LEU A 248 5.62 -11.93 -5.38
C LEU A 248 7.08 -12.36 -5.10
N PHE A 249 7.71 -11.77 -4.08
CA PHE A 249 9.06 -12.15 -3.64
C PHE A 249 9.07 -13.55 -2.98
N GLU A 250 8.12 -13.80 -2.09
CA GLU A 250 7.90 -15.10 -1.44
C GLU A 250 6.47 -15.54 -1.71
N LYS A 251 6.28 -16.82 -2.05
CA LYS A 251 4.95 -17.42 -2.19
C LYS A 251 4.71 -18.33 -1.00
N TYR A 252 3.67 -18.06 -0.21
CA TYR A 252 3.32 -18.92 0.91
C TYR A 252 2.39 -20.07 0.49
N TYR A 253 1.91 -20.06 -0.75
CA TYR A 253 1.11 -21.10 -1.39
C TYR A 253 1.78 -21.55 -2.69
N SER A 254 2.78 -22.42 -2.59
CA SER A 254 3.38 -23.14 -3.72
C SER A 254 3.69 -24.57 -3.30
#